data_AF-A0A494T7Z8-F1
#
_entry.id   AF-A0A494T7Z8-F1
#
_cell.length_a   1.000
_cell.length_b   1.000
_cell.length_c   1.000
_cell.angle_alpha   90.00
_cell.angle_beta   90.00
_cell.angle_gamma   90.00
#
_symmetry.space_group_name_H-M   'P 1'
#
loop_
_entity.id
_entity.type
_entity.pdbx_description
1 polymer ?
#
loop_
_entity_poly.entity_id
_entity_poly.type
_entity_poly.pdbx_seq_one_letter_code
_entity_poly.pdbx_strand_id
1 'polypeptide(L)'
;MRTSSNPVFRNLPKQEGGGYATFGSATAGASQATQFGGPQGQPQPYQTGPDTRAMTIDDVVTKTGITLGVLAITAIVSYLLVDGNPGLAAPFVIGGGLVGLGLVLFATFGRKMDNKAIVLAYAVAEGFFLGALSFMFTFPIQNVAAGTLIAQAVLGTFGVFFGMLVVYKTGAIRVTPRLTRMIVGALIGVVVLALGNLVASFFMDGGLGLRDGGPIAIIFSLVCIGIAAFSFLLDFDQADQLIRAQAPEKAAWGVALGLTITLVWLYVEILRLLSYFNND
;
A
#
# COMPACT_ATOMS: atom_id res chain seq x y z
N MET A 1 36.97 -17.36 42.75
CA MET A 1 36.75 -16.40 41.66
C MET A 1 37.96 -16.44 40.74
N ARG A 2 37.83 -16.99 39.54
CA ARG A 2 38.95 -17.10 38.58
C ARG A 2 38.81 -15.96 37.56
N THR A 3 39.73 -15.01 37.58
CA THR A 3 39.81 -13.94 36.59
C THR A 3 40.45 -14.50 35.31
N SER A 4 39.73 -14.42 34.19
CA SER A 4 40.26 -14.79 32.87
C SER A 4 41.44 -13.90 32.50
N SER A 5 42.55 -14.50 32.07
CA SER A 5 43.78 -13.84 31.61
C SER A 5 43.71 -13.34 30.17
N ASN A 6 42.51 -13.33 29.57
CA ASN A 6 42.31 -12.85 28.20
C ASN A 6 42.00 -11.33 28.18
N PRO A 7 42.84 -10.49 27.54
CA PRO A 7 42.69 -9.04 27.55
C PRO A 7 41.42 -8.52 26.87
N VAL A 8 40.78 -9.32 25.99
CA VAL A 8 39.53 -8.93 25.30
C VAL A 8 38.32 -8.90 26.25
N PHE A 9 38.33 -9.72 27.30
CA PHE A 9 37.18 -9.88 28.21
C PHE A 9 37.35 -9.10 29.52
N ARG A 10 38.37 -8.24 29.60
CA ARG A 10 38.72 -7.49 30.81
C ARG A 10 37.76 -6.32 31.09
N ASN A 11 37.06 -5.84 30.07
CA ASN A 11 36.18 -4.66 30.15
C ASN A 11 34.69 -4.98 30.02
N LEU A 12 34.30 -6.25 30.12
CA LEU A 12 32.87 -6.59 30.14
C LEU A 12 32.30 -6.22 31.52
N PRO A 13 31.16 -5.50 31.57
CA PRO A 13 30.49 -5.19 32.84
C PRO A 13 30.19 -6.50 33.57
N LYS A 14 30.59 -6.60 34.84
CA LYS A 14 30.22 -7.73 35.69
C LYS A 14 28.70 -7.78 35.76
N GLN A 15 28.11 -8.84 35.24
CA GLN A 15 26.68 -9.11 35.34
C GLN A 15 26.40 -9.61 36.76
N GLU A 16 26.11 -8.68 37.67
CA GLU A 16 25.45 -8.99 38.94
C GLU A 16 23.93 -8.92 38.75
N GLY A 17 23.23 -9.98 39.14
CA GLY A 17 21.77 -9.96 39.33
C GLY A 17 20.96 -10.52 38.17
N GLY A 18 20.25 -11.62 38.44
CA GLY A 18 19.51 -12.42 37.46
C GLY A 18 18.26 -11.77 36.86
N GLY A 19 17.87 -12.30 35.71
CA GLY A 19 16.61 -12.00 35.04
C GLY A 19 16.58 -12.63 33.65
N TYR A 20 15.61 -13.51 33.40
CA TYR A 20 15.41 -14.21 32.13
C TYR A 20 15.24 -13.24 30.94
N ALA A 21 15.80 -13.60 29.78
CA ALA A 21 15.60 -12.88 28.53
C ALA A 21 14.17 -13.10 28.00
N THR A 22 13.34 -12.05 28.03
CA THR A 22 12.10 -11.96 27.27
C THR A 22 12.45 -11.69 25.80
N PHE A 23 12.05 -12.59 24.90
CA PHE A 23 12.03 -12.35 23.46
C PHE A 23 10.63 -11.87 23.07
N GLY A 24 10.48 -10.56 22.87
CA GLY A 24 9.22 -9.95 22.44
C GLY A 24 9.42 -8.51 21.96
N SER A 25 9.09 -8.28 20.67
CA SER A 25 8.87 -6.99 20.00
C SER A 25 9.95 -5.91 20.10
N ALA A 26 10.89 -5.91 19.15
CA ALA A 26 11.69 -4.73 18.81
C ALA A 26 11.10 -4.06 17.55
N THR A 27 10.26 -3.05 17.75
CA THR A 27 10.02 -2.01 16.75
C THR A 27 11.25 -1.10 16.70
N ALA A 28 11.84 -0.99 15.50
CA ALA A 28 13.04 -0.22 15.27
C ALA A 28 12.74 1.29 15.23
N GLY A 29 13.13 2.03 16.27
CA GLY A 29 13.28 3.48 16.16
C GLY A 29 13.00 4.27 17.43
N ALA A 30 13.86 4.15 18.44
CA ALA A 30 14.07 5.19 19.44
C ALA A 30 15.28 4.82 20.30
N SER A 31 16.48 5.23 19.90
CA SER A 31 17.64 5.22 20.80
C SER A 31 18.45 6.48 20.60
N GLN A 32 17.99 7.57 21.21
CA GLN A 32 18.90 8.59 21.72
C GLN A 32 18.30 9.27 22.96
N ALA A 33 19.16 9.43 23.97
CA ALA A 33 18.99 10.10 25.26
C ALA A 33 18.39 9.26 26.42
N THR A 34 19.25 8.49 27.08
CA THR A 34 19.11 8.13 28.51
C THR A 34 20.15 8.89 29.32
N GLN A 35 19.74 9.97 29.99
CA GLN A 35 20.47 10.55 31.12
C GLN A 35 19.51 10.79 32.30
N PHE A 36 19.65 9.91 33.29
CA PHE A 36 19.37 10.06 34.73
C PHE A 36 18.05 10.71 35.22
N GLY A 37 17.20 9.85 35.81
CA GLY A 37 16.58 10.06 37.13
C GLY A 37 15.27 10.88 37.20
N GLY A 38 14.12 10.20 37.24
CA GLY A 38 12.83 10.80 37.64
C GLY A 38 11.68 9.79 37.68
N PRO A 39 10.72 9.89 38.63
CA PRO A 39 9.71 8.87 38.90
C PRO A 39 8.60 8.80 37.84
N GLN A 40 8.01 7.61 37.72
CA GLN A 40 6.97 7.18 36.76
C GLN A 40 5.98 8.29 36.33
N GLY A 41 6.08 8.70 35.07
CA GLY A 41 5.13 9.60 34.40
C GLY A 41 4.30 8.85 33.37
N GLN A 42 3.00 9.16 33.32
CA GLN A 42 2.02 8.75 32.31
C GLN A 42 2.57 8.85 30.87
N PRO A 43 2.05 8.05 29.91
CA PRO A 43 2.43 8.18 28.50
C PRO A 43 2.22 9.62 28.04
N GLN A 44 3.32 10.34 27.80
CA GLN A 44 3.33 11.71 27.37
C GLN A 44 2.64 11.81 26.00
N PRO A 45 1.57 12.61 25.85
CA PRO A 45 1.01 12.90 24.54
C PRO A 45 2.09 13.60 23.69
N TYR A 46 2.13 13.26 22.40
CA TYR A 46 3.07 13.80 21.43
C TYR A 46 3.07 15.34 21.52
N GLN A 47 4.17 15.93 21.99
CA GLN A 47 4.30 17.38 22.08
C GLN A 47 4.39 17.95 20.67
N THR A 48 3.26 18.45 20.20
CA THR A 48 3.11 19.23 18.98
C THR A 48 3.93 20.51 19.11
N GLY A 49 5.00 20.63 18.32
CA GLY A 49 5.70 21.90 18.15
C GLY A 49 4.75 22.98 17.58
N PRO A 50 5.13 24.27 17.65
CA PRO A 50 4.23 25.42 17.40
C PRO A 50 3.41 25.40 16.11
N ASP A 51 3.83 24.63 15.09
CA ASP A 51 3.20 24.54 13.76
C ASP A 51 2.61 23.15 13.42
N THR A 52 2.59 22.19 14.34
CA THR A 52 2.16 20.81 14.04
C THR A 52 0.89 20.46 14.82
N ARG A 53 -0.28 20.80 14.28
CA ARG A 53 -1.57 20.32 14.81
C ARG A 53 -1.66 18.79 14.67
N ALA A 54 -2.39 18.15 15.59
CA ALA A 54 -2.78 16.75 15.47
C ALA A 54 -3.63 16.52 14.20
N MET A 55 -3.45 15.34 13.62
CA MET A 55 -4.15 14.86 12.43
C MET A 55 -5.65 14.67 12.69
N THR A 56 -6.48 15.11 11.75
CA THR A 56 -7.93 14.88 11.78
C THR A 56 -8.41 13.97 10.64
N ILE A 57 -9.67 13.53 10.72
CA ILE A 57 -10.32 12.79 9.63
C ILE A 57 -10.35 13.64 8.35
N ASP A 58 -10.65 14.93 8.47
CA ASP A 58 -10.68 15.86 7.32
C ASP A 58 -9.33 15.94 6.61
N ASP A 59 -8.23 15.82 7.35
CA ASP A 59 -6.88 15.79 6.77
C ASP A 59 -6.67 14.54 5.91
N VAL A 60 -7.16 13.37 6.37
CA VAL A 60 -7.10 12.11 5.60
C VAL A 60 -7.92 12.23 4.32
N VAL A 61 -9.17 12.68 4.45
CA VAL A 61 -10.11 12.77 3.33
C VAL A 61 -9.58 13.75 2.28
N THR A 62 -9.12 14.92 2.70
CA THR A 62 -8.62 15.97 1.80
C THR A 62 -7.35 15.50 1.07
N LYS A 63 -6.37 14.95 1.79
CA LYS A 63 -5.11 14.50 1.16
C LYS A 63 -5.31 13.28 0.27
N THR A 64 -6.17 12.36 0.64
CA THR A 64 -6.57 11.23 -0.22
C THR A 64 -7.26 11.74 -1.48
N GLY A 65 -8.20 12.69 -1.34
CA GLY A 65 -8.88 13.31 -2.48
C GLY A 65 -7.92 14.03 -3.44
N ILE A 66 -6.94 14.78 -2.90
CA ILE A 66 -5.90 15.43 -3.71
C ILE A 66 -5.07 14.37 -4.44
N THR A 67 -4.62 13.34 -3.74
CA THR A 67 -3.76 12.28 -4.29
C THR A 67 -4.49 11.53 -5.42
N LEU A 68 -5.74 11.14 -5.20
CA LEU A 68 -6.59 10.51 -6.21
C LEU A 68 -6.92 11.45 -7.37
N GLY A 69 -7.14 12.74 -7.11
CA GLY A 69 -7.38 13.74 -8.16
C GLY A 69 -6.17 13.91 -9.09
N VAL A 70 -4.96 14.01 -8.52
CA VAL A 70 -3.72 14.07 -9.31
C VAL A 70 -3.56 12.79 -10.13
N LEU A 71 -3.72 11.63 -9.49
CA LEU A 71 -3.64 10.33 -10.16
C LEU A 71 -4.61 10.25 -11.34
N ALA A 72 -5.88 10.60 -11.14
CA ALA A 72 -6.91 10.56 -12.17
C ALA A 72 -6.59 11.49 -13.36
N ILE A 73 -6.14 12.73 -13.09
CA ILE A 73 -5.73 13.66 -14.16
C ILE A 73 -4.57 13.06 -14.96
N THR A 74 -3.55 12.54 -14.28
CA THR A 74 -2.39 11.94 -14.95
C THR A 74 -2.72 10.65 -15.70
N ALA A 75 -3.70 9.87 -15.22
CA ALA A 75 -4.20 8.69 -15.91
C ALA A 75 -4.93 9.05 -17.20
N ILE A 76 -5.76 10.10 -17.18
CA ILE A 76 -6.42 10.63 -18.39
C ILE A 76 -5.37 11.11 -19.39
N VAL A 77 -4.38 11.91 -18.93
CA VAL A 77 -3.29 12.39 -19.80
C VAL A 77 -2.50 11.22 -20.40
N SER A 78 -2.14 10.24 -19.58
CA SER A 78 -1.42 9.05 -20.03
C SER A 78 -2.20 8.26 -21.08
N TYR A 79 -3.50 8.03 -20.84
CA TYR A 79 -4.38 7.36 -21.80
C TYR A 79 -4.39 8.09 -23.15
N LEU A 80 -4.59 9.42 -23.16
CA LEU A 80 -4.63 10.21 -24.39
C LEU A 80 -3.30 10.23 -25.14
N LEU A 81 -2.18 10.24 -24.42
CA LEU A 81 -0.84 10.15 -25.04
C LEU A 81 -0.60 8.79 -25.69
N VAL A 82 -1.04 7.72 -25.04
CA VAL A 82 -0.92 6.35 -25.57
C VAL A 82 -1.88 6.11 -26.74
N ASP A 83 -3.09 6.66 -26.69
CA ASP A 83 -4.04 6.61 -27.81
C ASP A 83 -3.48 7.26 -29.08
N GLY A 84 -2.79 8.40 -28.94
CA GLY A 84 -2.08 9.05 -30.05
C GLY A 84 -0.79 8.34 -30.49
N ASN A 85 -0.16 7.56 -29.62
CA ASN A 85 1.05 6.79 -29.92
C ASN A 85 1.11 5.50 -29.08
N PRO A 86 0.61 4.36 -29.63
CA PRO A 86 0.57 3.09 -28.91
C PRO A 86 1.96 2.58 -28.46
N GLY A 87 3.05 3.07 -29.08
CA GLY A 87 4.41 2.75 -28.66
C GLY A 87 4.77 3.26 -27.26
N LEU A 88 3.99 4.19 -26.70
CA LEU A 88 4.16 4.70 -25.34
C LEU A 88 3.53 3.80 -24.26
N ALA A 89 2.68 2.83 -24.62
CA ALA A 89 1.97 1.98 -23.66
C ALA A 89 2.94 1.21 -22.75
N ALA A 90 3.82 0.39 -23.35
CA ALA A 90 4.79 -0.42 -22.63
C ALA A 90 5.74 0.39 -21.72
N PRO A 91 6.38 1.49 -22.19
CA PRO A 91 7.27 2.27 -21.33
C PRO A 91 6.51 3.00 -20.21
N PHE A 92 5.24 3.38 -20.40
CA PHE A 92 4.45 3.99 -19.32
C PHE A 92 3.97 2.97 -18.28
N VAL A 93 3.61 1.76 -18.70
CA VAL A 93 3.27 0.68 -17.75
C VAL A 93 4.51 0.24 -16.96
N ILE A 94 5.62 -0.06 -17.65
CA ILE A 94 6.84 -0.51 -16.98
C ILE A 94 7.47 0.63 -16.18
N GLY A 95 7.61 1.81 -16.79
CA GLY A 95 8.20 2.98 -16.16
C GLY A 95 7.36 3.48 -14.99
N GLY A 96 6.04 3.63 -15.16
CA GLY A 96 5.12 4.04 -14.11
C GLY A 96 5.12 3.08 -12.94
N GLY A 97 5.02 1.77 -13.19
CA GLY A 97 5.04 0.74 -12.14
C GLY A 97 6.38 0.65 -11.40
N LEU A 98 7.51 0.74 -12.10
CA LEU A 98 8.84 0.72 -11.48
C LEU A 98 9.13 2.00 -10.69
N VAL A 99 8.76 3.16 -11.22
CA VAL A 99 8.91 4.45 -10.51
C VAL A 99 7.99 4.49 -9.30
N GLY A 100 6.73 4.04 -9.44
CA GLY A 100 5.79 3.92 -8.34
C GLY A 100 6.31 3.02 -7.21
N LEU A 101 6.75 1.80 -7.56
CA LEU A 101 7.38 0.88 -6.61
C LEU A 101 8.63 1.50 -5.96
N GLY A 102 9.51 2.11 -6.75
CA GLY A 102 10.72 2.76 -6.25
C GLY A 102 10.43 3.91 -5.29
N LEU A 103 9.41 4.73 -5.57
CA LEU A 103 8.98 5.82 -4.70
C LEU A 103 8.39 5.30 -3.39
N VAL A 104 7.59 4.23 -3.42
CA VAL A 104 7.05 3.60 -2.20
C VAL A 104 8.18 3.03 -1.36
N LEU A 105 9.10 2.26 -1.95
CA LEU A 105 10.25 1.72 -1.23
C LEU A 105 11.12 2.84 -0.64
N PHE A 106 11.37 3.90 -1.41
CA PHE A 106 12.12 5.07 -0.93
C PHE A 106 11.40 5.78 0.22
N ALA A 107 10.08 5.93 0.15
CA ALA A 107 9.27 6.52 1.21
C ALA A 107 9.34 5.67 2.49
N THR A 108 9.18 4.36 2.36
CA THR A 108 9.17 3.41 3.48
C THR A 108 10.55 3.28 4.12
N PHE A 109 11.60 3.00 3.35
CA PHE A 109 12.97 2.87 3.89
C PHE A 109 13.55 4.21 4.34
N GLY A 110 13.21 5.29 3.65
CA GLY A 110 13.63 6.64 4.01
C GLY A 110 12.88 7.24 5.20
N ARG A 111 11.82 6.58 5.71
CA ARG A 111 10.90 7.12 6.72
C ARG A 111 10.33 8.50 6.34
N LYS A 112 10.02 8.67 5.06
CA LYS A 112 9.49 9.91 4.47
C LYS A 112 8.07 9.77 3.94
N MET A 113 7.29 8.83 4.50
CA MET A 113 5.89 8.60 4.11
C MET A 113 5.01 9.85 4.32
N ASP A 114 5.41 10.73 5.21
CA ASP A 114 4.71 11.98 5.53
C ASP A 114 5.01 13.12 4.53
N ASN A 115 5.85 12.88 3.53
CA ASN A 115 6.28 13.89 2.57
C ASN A 115 5.30 14.00 1.39
N LYS A 116 4.55 15.11 1.34
CA LYS A 116 3.63 15.47 0.24
C LYS A 116 4.23 15.30 -1.16
N ALA A 117 5.51 15.66 -1.34
CA ALA A 117 6.14 15.63 -2.66
C ALA A 117 6.29 14.19 -3.17
N ILE A 118 6.58 13.25 -2.27
CA ILE A 118 6.73 11.83 -2.62
C ILE A 118 5.35 11.23 -2.93
N VAL A 119 4.33 11.54 -2.13
CA VAL A 119 2.96 11.04 -2.35
C VAL A 119 2.38 11.54 -3.66
N LEU A 120 2.58 12.82 -3.99
CA LEU A 120 2.12 13.37 -5.27
C LEU A 120 2.95 12.86 -6.45
N ALA A 121 4.27 12.70 -6.31
CA ALA A 121 5.09 12.08 -7.36
C ALA A 121 4.66 10.63 -7.62
N TYR A 122 4.33 9.88 -6.57
CA TYR A 122 3.76 8.54 -6.67
C TYR A 122 2.43 8.57 -7.42
N ALA A 123 1.52 9.48 -7.05
CA ALA A 123 0.23 9.62 -7.74
C ALA A 123 0.38 9.89 -9.24
N VAL A 124 1.35 10.73 -9.62
CA VAL A 124 1.66 10.99 -11.04
C VAL A 124 2.17 9.72 -11.72
N ALA A 125 3.17 9.04 -11.14
CA ALA A 125 3.76 7.83 -11.72
C ALA A 125 2.73 6.70 -11.88
N GLU A 126 1.91 6.46 -10.85
CA GLU A 126 0.83 5.49 -10.88
C GLU A 126 -0.29 5.90 -11.84
N GLY A 127 -0.58 7.19 -11.98
CA GLY A 127 -1.52 7.65 -12.99
C GLY A 127 -1.03 7.33 -14.40
N PHE A 128 0.26 7.54 -14.68
CA PHE A 128 0.84 7.13 -15.97
C PHE A 128 0.74 5.62 -16.19
N PHE A 129 1.07 4.82 -15.16
CA PHE A 129 0.91 3.37 -15.18
C PHE A 129 -0.54 2.96 -15.48
N LEU A 130 -1.49 3.49 -14.71
CA LEU A 130 -2.91 3.14 -14.84
C LEU A 130 -3.48 3.57 -16.19
N GLY A 131 -3.23 4.79 -16.66
CA GLY A 131 -3.77 5.25 -17.94
C GLY A 131 -3.30 4.40 -19.12
N ALA A 132 -2.01 4.05 -19.15
CA ALA A 132 -1.44 3.20 -20.19
C ALA A 132 -1.94 1.75 -20.07
N LEU A 133 -2.06 1.24 -18.84
CA LEU A 133 -2.57 -0.11 -18.58
C LEU A 133 -4.05 -0.23 -18.95
N SER A 134 -4.86 0.78 -18.65
CA SER A 134 -6.25 0.87 -19.09
C SER A 134 -6.35 0.79 -20.60
N PHE A 135 -5.53 1.55 -21.33
CA PHE A 135 -5.47 1.47 -22.78
C PHE A 135 -5.10 0.06 -23.26
N MET A 136 -4.08 -0.58 -22.67
CA MET A 136 -3.67 -1.93 -23.06
C MET A 136 -4.78 -2.98 -22.85
N PHE A 137 -5.61 -2.84 -21.82
CA PHE A 137 -6.74 -3.74 -21.60
C PHE A 137 -7.93 -3.45 -22.52
N THR A 138 -8.13 -2.20 -22.92
CA THR A 138 -9.27 -1.83 -23.77
C THR A 138 -8.98 -1.88 -25.27
N PHE A 139 -7.74 -1.68 -25.69
CA PHE A 139 -7.33 -1.66 -27.10
C PHE A 139 -7.68 -2.95 -27.87
N PRO A 140 -7.53 -4.16 -27.30
CA PRO A 140 -7.91 -5.40 -27.98
C PRO A 140 -9.43 -5.62 -28.06
N ILE A 141 -10.22 -4.94 -27.22
CA ILE A 141 -11.65 -5.21 -27.04
C ILE A 141 -12.43 -4.41 -28.10
N GLN A 142 -12.72 -5.04 -29.24
CA GLN A 142 -13.43 -4.40 -30.36
C GLN A 142 -14.94 -4.22 -30.10
N ASN A 143 -15.53 -4.95 -29.14
CA ASN A 143 -16.98 -5.07 -28.96
C ASN A 143 -17.58 -4.09 -27.92
N VAL A 144 -16.74 -3.44 -27.11
CA VAL A 144 -17.18 -2.57 -26.02
C VAL A 144 -16.48 -1.22 -26.16
N ALA A 145 -17.21 -0.12 -26.03
CA ALA A 145 -16.60 1.20 -25.98
C ALA A 145 -15.60 1.22 -24.81
N ALA A 146 -14.30 1.35 -25.08
CA ALA A 146 -13.22 1.36 -24.08
C ALA A 146 -13.55 2.16 -22.81
N GLY A 147 -14.23 3.30 -22.99
CA GLY A 147 -14.69 4.15 -21.89
C GLY A 147 -15.72 3.53 -20.95
N THR A 148 -16.61 2.62 -21.40
CA THR A 148 -17.59 1.98 -20.53
C THR A 148 -16.95 0.97 -19.60
N LEU A 149 -15.97 0.22 -20.09
CA LEU A 149 -15.21 -0.77 -19.30
C LEU A 149 -14.38 -0.08 -18.20
N ILE A 150 -13.70 1.01 -18.56
CA ILE A 150 -12.97 1.85 -17.60
C ILE A 150 -13.95 2.46 -16.58
N ALA A 151 -15.09 2.99 -17.02
CA ALA A 151 -16.08 3.58 -16.13
C ALA A 151 -16.68 2.55 -15.16
N GLN A 152 -16.94 1.32 -15.62
CA GLN A 152 -17.38 0.21 -14.76
C GLN A 152 -16.32 -0.17 -13.73
N ALA A 153 -15.05 -0.24 -14.13
CA ALA A 153 -13.96 -0.53 -13.21
C ALA A 153 -13.80 0.57 -12.15
N VAL A 154 -13.89 1.84 -12.54
CA VAL A 154 -13.88 2.99 -11.61
C VAL A 154 -15.08 2.91 -10.67
N LEU A 155 -16.28 2.66 -11.18
CA LEU A 155 -17.50 2.54 -10.38
C LEU A 155 -17.42 1.37 -9.39
N GLY A 156 -16.90 0.23 -9.82
CA GLY A 156 -16.67 -0.94 -8.97
C GLY A 156 -15.66 -0.63 -7.86
N THR A 157 -14.55 0.03 -8.20
CA THR A 157 -13.50 0.39 -7.25
C THR A 157 -14.04 1.33 -6.16
N PHE A 158 -14.72 2.41 -6.55
CA PHE A 158 -15.34 3.32 -5.59
C PHE A 158 -16.49 2.66 -4.83
N GLY A 159 -17.29 1.82 -5.48
CA GLY A 159 -18.37 1.07 -4.84
C GLY A 159 -17.86 0.15 -3.73
N VAL A 160 -16.79 -0.61 -3.99
CA VAL A 160 -16.12 -1.44 -2.97
C VAL A 160 -15.50 -0.57 -1.89
N PHE A 161 -14.78 0.50 -2.26
CA PHE A 161 -14.17 1.41 -1.29
C PHE A 161 -15.19 2.00 -0.31
N PHE A 162 -16.28 2.60 -0.82
CA PHE A 162 -17.33 3.17 0.01
C PHE A 162 -18.11 2.09 0.78
N GLY A 163 -18.36 0.93 0.17
CA GLY A 163 -18.97 -0.21 0.86
C GLY A 163 -18.14 -0.66 2.05
N MET A 164 -16.83 -0.82 1.88
CA MET A 164 -15.91 -1.19 2.95
C MET A 164 -15.79 -0.09 4.02
N LEU A 165 -15.83 1.19 3.63
CA LEU A 165 -15.86 2.30 4.57
C LEU A 165 -17.11 2.23 5.45
N VAL A 166 -18.29 1.99 4.88
CA VAL A 166 -19.53 1.82 5.64
C VAL A 166 -19.45 0.61 6.58
N VAL A 167 -18.95 -0.52 6.10
CA VAL A 167 -18.75 -1.73 6.92
C VAL A 167 -17.82 -1.46 8.11
N TYR A 168 -16.73 -0.73 7.89
CA TYR A 168 -15.80 -0.34 8.93
C TYR A 168 -16.44 0.64 9.94
N LYS A 169 -17.08 1.70 9.45
CA LYS A 169 -17.71 2.74 10.30
C LYS A 169 -18.87 2.21 11.14
N THR A 170 -19.65 1.27 10.62
CA THR A 170 -20.73 0.61 11.36
C THR A 170 -20.20 -0.41 12.38
N GLY A 171 -18.90 -0.74 12.34
CA GLY A 171 -18.29 -1.74 13.20
C GLY A 171 -18.79 -3.16 12.93
N ALA A 172 -19.40 -3.40 11.76
CA ALA A 172 -19.90 -4.71 11.35
C ALA A 172 -18.77 -5.74 11.25
N ILE A 173 -17.57 -5.31 10.84
CA ILE A 173 -16.35 -6.11 10.87
C ILE A 173 -15.30 -5.37 11.69
N ARG A 174 -14.81 -6.01 12.76
CA ARG A 174 -13.75 -5.46 13.61
C ARG A 174 -12.38 -5.96 13.16
N VAL A 175 -11.44 -5.03 13.01
CA VAL A 175 -10.04 -5.37 12.74
C VAL A 175 -9.43 -5.97 14.00
N THR A 176 -9.26 -7.29 13.99
CA THR A 176 -8.58 -8.02 15.08
C THR A 176 -7.18 -8.40 14.66
N PRO A 177 -6.23 -8.59 15.61
CA PRO A 177 -4.87 -9.04 15.28
C PRO A 177 -4.82 -10.38 14.53
N ARG A 178 -5.89 -11.18 14.57
CA ARG A 178 -6.02 -12.41 13.78
C ARG A 178 -6.38 -12.09 12.32
N LEU A 179 -7.34 -11.19 12.10
CA LEU A 179 -7.72 -10.73 10.77
C LEU A 179 -6.55 -10.04 10.06
N THR A 180 -5.84 -9.14 10.74
CA THR A 180 -4.66 -8.46 10.20
C THR A 180 -3.59 -9.45 9.74
N ARG A 181 -3.26 -10.45 10.57
CA ARG A 181 -2.28 -11.48 10.20
C ARG A 181 -2.73 -12.33 9.01
N MET A 182 -4.01 -12.64 8.91
CA MET A 182 -4.58 -13.38 7.78
C MET A 182 -4.47 -12.57 6.48
N ILE A 183 -4.87 -11.29 6.50
CA ILE A 183 -4.82 -10.41 5.33
C ILE A 183 -3.38 -10.17 4.90
N VAL A 184 -2.47 -9.87 5.84
CA VAL A 184 -1.04 -9.68 5.53
C VAL A 184 -0.43 -10.97 4.96
N GLY A 185 -0.78 -12.14 5.51
CA GLY A 185 -0.38 -13.43 4.94
C GLY A 185 -0.91 -13.64 3.52
N ALA A 186 -2.17 -13.27 3.27
CA ALA A 186 -2.78 -13.34 1.95
C ALA A 186 -2.12 -12.37 0.95
N LEU A 187 -1.80 -11.14 1.37
CA LEU A 187 -1.05 -10.16 0.56
C LEU A 187 0.32 -10.69 0.16
N ILE A 188 1.07 -11.28 1.11
CA ILE A 188 2.36 -11.93 0.80
C ILE A 188 2.15 -13.06 -0.20
N GLY A 189 1.11 -13.88 -0.03
CA GLY A 189 0.76 -14.96 -0.97
C GLY A 189 0.49 -14.44 -2.38
N VAL A 190 -0.30 -13.37 -2.52
CA VAL A 190 -0.58 -12.73 -3.82
C VAL A 190 0.69 -12.20 -4.45
N VAL A 191 1.55 -11.53 -3.68
CA VAL A 191 2.84 -11.01 -4.18
C VAL A 191 3.74 -12.15 -4.65
N VAL A 192 3.88 -13.22 -3.87
CA VAL A 192 4.70 -14.39 -4.23
C VAL A 192 4.16 -15.06 -5.49
N LEU A 193 2.83 -15.23 -5.62
CA LEU A 193 2.22 -15.79 -6.82
C LEU A 193 2.38 -14.88 -8.03
N ALA A 194 2.25 -13.56 -7.85
CA ALA A 194 2.44 -12.60 -8.92
C ALA A 194 3.89 -12.57 -9.43
N LEU A 195 4.88 -12.60 -8.52
CA LEU A 195 6.30 -12.69 -8.85
C LEU A 195 6.65 -14.06 -9.46
N GLY A 196 6.09 -15.14 -8.91
CA GLY A 196 6.24 -16.48 -9.47
C GLY A 196 5.71 -16.56 -10.90
N ASN A 197 4.54 -15.97 -11.17
CA ASN A 197 3.98 -15.88 -12.52
C ASN A 197 4.85 -15.02 -13.45
N LEU A 198 5.40 -13.90 -12.95
CA LEU A 198 6.33 -13.06 -13.72
C LEU A 198 7.59 -13.85 -14.11
N VAL A 199 8.22 -14.54 -13.14
CA VAL A 199 9.40 -15.37 -13.42
C VAL A 199 9.06 -16.50 -14.40
N ALA A 200 7.95 -17.20 -14.19
CA ALA A 200 7.48 -18.26 -15.07
C ALA A 200 7.23 -17.77 -16.50
N SER A 201 6.72 -16.54 -16.67
CA SER A 201 6.45 -15.95 -17.99
C SER A 201 7.71 -15.75 -18.85
N PHE A 202 8.92 -15.74 -18.26
CA PHE A 202 10.16 -15.72 -19.03
C PHE A 202 10.56 -17.08 -19.61
N PHE A 203 10.03 -18.17 -19.05
CA PHE A 203 10.37 -19.55 -19.42
C PHE A 203 9.23 -20.29 -20.12
N MET A 204 7.99 -19.85 -19.92
CA MET A 204 6.78 -20.49 -20.44
C MET A 204 5.81 -19.43 -20.97
N ASP A 205 5.27 -19.66 -22.16
CA ASP A 205 4.22 -18.81 -22.73
C ASP A 205 2.94 -18.94 -21.88
N GLY A 206 2.38 -17.81 -21.42
CA GLY A 206 1.27 -17.76 -20.44
C GLY A 206 1.68 -17.90 -18.95
N GLY A 207 2.95 -18.18 -18.64
CA GLY A 207 3.42 -18.30 -17.26
C GLY A 207 2.73 -19.41 -16.46
N LEU A 208 2.13 -19.09 -15.31
CA LEU A 208 1.42 -20.06 -14.46
C LEU A 208 -0.07 -20.21 -14.80
N GLY A 209 -0.57 -19.59 -15.88
CA GLY A 209 -2.00 -19.60 -16.21
C GLY A 209 -2.87 -18.73 -15.30
N LEU A 210 -2.28 -17.99 -14.35
CA LEU A 210 -3.00 -17.15 -13.40
C LEU A 210 -3.55 -15.87 -14.04
N ARG A 211 -3.13 -15.55 -15.28
CA ARG A 211 -3.47 -14.31 -15.99
C ARG A 211 -3.95 -14.52 -17.43
N ASP A 212 -4.22 -15.76 -17.82
CA ASP A 212 -4.50 -16.14 -19.22
C ASP A 212 -5.99 -16.02 -19.59
N GLY A 213 -6.82 -15.39 -18.75
CA GLY A 213 -8.26 -15.20 -19.01
C GLY A 213 -9.15 -16.43 -18.76
N GLY A 214 -8.59 -17.62 -18.54
CA GLY A 214 -9.37 -18.82 -18.24
C GLY A 214 -10.08 -18.80 -16.86
N PRO A 215 -10.90 -19.84 -16.54
CA PRO A 215 -11.65 -19.92 -15.28
C PRO A 215 -10.80 -19.77 -14.01
N ILE A 216 -9.55 -20.24 -14.05
CA ILE A 216 -8.59 -20.09 -12.95
C ILE A 216 -8.20 -18.62 -12.75
N ALA A 217 -8.00 -17.86 -13.83
CA ALA A 217 -7.66 -16.43 -13.78
C ALA A 217 -8.82 -15.59 -13.21
N ILE A 218 -10.07 -15.95 -13.52
CA ILE A 218 -11.27 -15.31 -12.95
C ILE A 218 -11.33 -15.54 -11.44
N ILE A 219 -11.20 -16.80 -10.99
CA ILE A 219 -11.23 -17.13 -9.56
C ILE A 219 -10.09 -16.42 -8.82
N PHE A 220 -8.88 -16.43 -9.39
CA PHE A 220 -7.73 -15.75 -8.80
C PHE A 220 -7.96 -14.23 -8.67
N SER A 221 -8.52 -13.59 -9.69
CA SER A 221 -8.84 -12.16 -9.65
C SER A 221 -9.91 -11.83 -8.60
N LEU A 222 -10.97 -12.65 -8.50
CA LEU A 222 -11.99 -12.50 -7.45
C LEU A 222 -11.39 -12.63 -6.04
N VAL A 223 -10.47 -13.56 -5.83
CA VAL A 223 -9.73 -13.68 -4.57
C VAL A 223 -8.89 -12.43 -4.29
N CYS A 224 -8.17 -11.92 -5.30
CA CYS A 224 -7.37 -10.70 -5.16
C CYS A 224 -8.23 -9.48 -4.83
N ILE A 225 -9.39 -9.32 -5.49
CA ILE A 225 -10.38 -8.28 -5.21
C ILE A 225 -10.88 -8.38 -3.77
N GLY A 226 -11.19 -9.60 -3.31
CA GLY A 226 -11.58 -9.84 -1.92
C GLY A 226 -10.49 -9.40 -0.94
N ILE A 227 -9.24 -9.81 -1.18
CA ILE A 227 -8.10 -9.43 -0.32
C ILE A 227 -7.88 -7.91 -0.34
N ALA A 228 -7.98 -7.26 -1.49
CA ALA A 228 -7.90 -5.80 -1.62
C ALA A 228 -9.01 -5.10 -0.83
N ALA A 229 -10.25 -5.58 -0.94
CA ALA A 229 -11.37 -5.06 -0.17
C ALA A 229 -11.14 -5.19 1.35
N PHE A 230 -10.66 -6.35 1.82
CA PHE A 230 -10.31 -6.53 3.23
C PHE A 230 -9.11 -5.67 3.67
N SER A 231 -8.17 -5.39 2.77
CA SER A 231 -7.03 -4.51 3.06
C SER A 231 -7.48 -3.09 3.39
N PHE A 232 -8.57 -2.60 2.79
CA PHE A 232 -9.14 -1.31 3.19
C PHE A 232 -9.57 -1.25 4.66
N LEU A 233 -10.02 -2.37 5.26
CA LEU A 233 -10.31 -2.37 6.70
C LEU A 233 -9.06 -2.07 7.52
N LEU A 234 -7.91 -2.61 7.10
CA LEU A 234 -6.63 -2.34 7.75
C LEU A 234 -6.20 -0.88 7.54
N ASP A 235 -6.39 -0.34 6.33
CA ASP A 235 -6.06 1.04 6.02
C ASP A 235 -6.89 2.03 6.87
N PHE A 236 -8.19 1.77 7.04
CA PHE A 236 -9.08 2.59 7.87
C PHE A 236 -8.76 2.46 9.37
N ASP A 237 -8.46 1.25 9.84
CA ASP A 237 -8.04 1.02 11.23
C ASP A 237 -6.71 1.71 11.54
N GLN A 238 -5.75 1.67 10.61
CA GLN A 238 -4.49 2.41 10.75
C GLN A 238 -4.71 3.93 10.78
N ALA A 239 -5.59 4.46 9.92
CA ALA A 239 -5.93 5.87 9.91
C ALA A 239 -6.54 6.31 11.27
N ASP A 240 -7.49 5.54 11.78
CA ASP A 240 -8.11 5.81 13.08
C ASP A 240 -7.11 5.71 14.24
N GLN A 241 -6.21 4.72 14.21
CA GLN A 241 -5.17 4.57 15.23
C GLN A 241 -4.22 5.77 15.26
N LEU A 242 -3.81 6.29 14.09
CA LEU A 242 -2.95 7.46 13.99
C LEU A 242 -3.64 8.73 14.51
N ILE A 243 -4.93 8.91 14.21
CA ILE A 243 -5.72 10.02 14.73
C ILE A 243 -5.87 9.91 16.26
N ARG A 244 -6.17 8.71 16.78
CA ARG A 244 -6.26 8.45 18.23
C ARG A 244 -4.92 8.66 18.95
N ALA A 245 -3.81 8.33 18.29
CA ALA A 245 -2.46 8.56 18.78
C ALA A 245 -2.01 10.03 18.67
N GLN A 246 -2.87 10.93 18.15
CA GLN A 246 -2.57 12.34 17.91
C GLN A 246 -1.31 12.54 17.04
N ALA A 247 -1.15 11.71 16.01
CA ALA A 247 -0.07 11.84 15.04
C ALA A 247 -0.08 13.26 14.40
N PRO A 248 1.08 13.78 13.96
CA PRO A 248 1.13 15.09 13.30
C PRO A 248 0.30 15.08 12.00
N GLU A 249 -0.29 16.23 11.64
CA GLU A 249 -1.08 16.42 10.40
C GLU A 249 -0.41 15.88 9.12
N LYS A 250 0.93 15.92 9.07
CA LYS A 250 1.73 15.43 7.93
C LYS A 250 1.61 13.91 7.73
N ALA A 251 1.36 13.15 8.80
CA ALA A 251 1.18 11.69 8.73
C ALA A 251 -0.04 11.28 7.87
N ALA A 252 -1.00 12.18 7.69
CA ALA A 252 -2.13 11.97 6.81
C ALA A 252 -1.73 11.80 5.33
N TRP A 253 -0.55 12.28 4.91
CA TRP A 253 0.00 11.99 3.58
C TRP A 253 0.37 10.51 3.44
N GLY A 254 0.92 9.90 4.49
CA GLY A 254 1.22 8.46 4.52
C GLY A 254 -0.04 7.59 4.46
N VAL A 255 -1.09 8.00 5.18
CA VAL A 255 -2.40 7.32 5.10
C VAL A 255 -3.02 7.45 3.72
N ALA A 256 -2.98 8.64 3.14
CA ALA A 256 -3.46 8.87 1.77
C ALA A 256 -2.71 8.02 0.74
N LEU A 257 -1.38 7.87 0.91
CA LEU A 257 -0.57 7.00 0.07
C LEU A 257 -1.01 5.53 0.17
N GLY A 258 -1.16 5.00 1.39
CA GLY A 258 -1.62 3.63 1.63
C GLY A 258 -2.98 3.35 0.99
N LEU A 259 -3.96 4.22 1.26
CA LEU A 259 -5.29 4.13 0.65
C LEU A 259 -5.23 4.19 -0.88
N THR A 260 -4.37 5.03 -1.44
CA THR A 260 -4.19 5.14 -2.89
C THR A 260 -3.61 3.85 -3.47
N ILE A 261 -2.59 3.25 -2.84
CA ILE A 261 -2.01 1.97 -3.28
C ILE A 261 -3.08 0.87 -3.32
N THR A 262 -3.86 0.71 -2.25
CA THR A 262 -4.93 -0.29 -2.19
C THR A 262 -6.00 -0.04 -3.26
N LEU A 263 -6.35 1.23 -3.49
CA LEU A 263 -7.35 1.61 -4.49
C LEU A 263 -6.87 1.38 -5.94
N VAL A 264 -5.62 1.71 -6.24
CA VAL A 264 -4.97 1.42 -7.53
C VAL A 264 -4.95 -0.09 -7.78
N TRP A 265 -4.53 -0.87 -6.78
CA TRP A 265 -4.48 -2.32 -6.90
C TRP A 265 -5.87 -2.92 -7.16
N LEU A 266 -6.88 -2.49 -6.39
CA LEU A 266 -8.25 -2.92 -6.60
C LEU A 266 -8.75 -2.55 -8.00
N TYR A 267 -8.48 -1.34 -8.48
CA TYR A 267 -8.85 -0.91 -9.83
C TYR A 267 -8.27 -1.82 -10.91
N VAL A 268 -6.97 -2.16 -10.83
CA VAL A 268 -6.32 -3.05 -11.79
C VAL A 268 -6.96 -4.43 -11.79
N GLU A 269 -7.28 -4.98 -10.62
CA GLU A 269 -7.90 -6.32 -10.54
C GLU A 269 -9.35 -6.32 -11.04
N ILE A 270 -10.15 -5.28 -10.75
CA ILE A 270 -11.51 -5.15 -11.29
C ILE A 270 -11.46 -4.98 -12.82
N LEU A 271 -10.59 -4.09 -13.31
CA LEU A 271 -10.43 -3.88 -14.75
C LEU A 271 -10.03 -5.18 -15.46
N ARG A 272 -9.11 -5.94 -14.87
CA ARG A 272 -8.68 -7.25 -15.39
C ARG A 272 -9.82 -8.26 -15.39
N LEU A 273 -10.57 -8.37 -14.29
CA LEU A 273 -11.74 -9.25 -14.21
C LEU A 273 -12.75 -8.93 -15.32
N LEU A 274 -13.07 -7.64 -15.50
CA LEU A 274 -13.98 -7.21 -16.55
C LEU A 274 -13.39 -7.47 -17.94
N SER A 275 -12.08 -7.30 -18.13
CA SER A 275 -11.41 -7.62 -19.40
C SER A 275 -11.56 -9.10 -19.78
N TYR A 276 -11.50 -10.03 -18.81
CA TYR A 276 -11.71 -11.46 -19.09
C TYR A 276 -13.12 -11.74 -19.61
N PHE A 277 -14.15 -11.14 -19.01
CA PHE A 277 -15.53 -11.33 -19.45
C PHE A 277 -15.87 -10.69 -20.80
N ASN A 278 -15.04 -9.79 -21.32
CA ASN A 278 -15.27 -9.08 -22.58
C ASN A 278 -14.31 -9.49 -23.71
N ASN A 279 -13.33 -10.35 -23.42
CA ASN A 279 -12.38 -10.89 -24.40
C ASN A 279 -12.80 -12.29 -24.94
N ASP A 280 -13.90 -12.85 -24.44
CA ASP A 280 -14.52 -14.11 -24.90
C ASP A 280 -15.65 -13.87 -25.92
#